data_AF-X1S173-F1
#
_entry.id   AF-X1S173-F1
#
_cell.length_a   1.000
_cell.length_b   1.000
_cell.length_c   1.000
_cell.angle_alpha   90.00
_cell.angle_beta   90.00
_cell.angle_gamma   90.00
#
_symmetry.space_group_name_H-M   'P 1'
#
loop_
_entity.id
_entity.type
_entity.pdbx_description
1 polymer ?
#
loop_
_entity_poly.entity_id
_entity_poly.type
_entity_poly.pdbx_seq_one_letter_code
_entity_poly.pdbx_strand_id
1 'polypeptide(L)' 'SGEDKFIFLSKSLFLITPSRFEAMPRVPLEAQACGIPVIATKIPSFEFVIKDSFTGILIPKDSPERLVENIRDLIENAEK' A
#
# COMPACT_ATOMS: atom_id res chain seq x y z
N SER A 1 10.36 18.89 -2.37
CA SER A 1 10.93 18.67 -1.03
C SER A 1 10.31 17.41 -0.42
N GLY A 2 10.59 17.06 0.84
CA GLY A 2 9.85 15.99 1.53
C GLY A 2 8.35 16.29 1.69
N GLU A 3 7.97 17.57 1.73
CA GLU A 3 6.58 18.02 1.91
C GLU A 3 5.70 17.70 0.70
N ASP A 4 6.20 17.88 -0.52
CA ASP A 4 5.44 17.57 -1.74
C ASP A 4 4.96 16.11 -1.77
N LYS A 5 5.82 15.19 -1.31
CA LYS A 5 5.48 13.76 -1.22
C LYS A 5 4.29 13.51 -0.30
N PHE A 6 4.26 14.15 0.87
CA PHE A 6 3.14 14.02 1.80
C PHE A 6 1.86 14.66 1.24
N ILE A 7 1.96 15.73 0.44
CA ILE A 7 0.82 16.30 -0.28
C ILE A 7 0.26 15.29 -1.29
N PHE A 8 1.10 14.60 -2.05
CA PHE A 8 0.63 13.56 -2.98
C PHE A 8 0.03 12.37 -2.25
N LEU A 9 0.68 11.87 -1.20
CA LEU A 9 0.16 10.75 -0.41
C LEU A 9 -1.21 11.09 0.19
N SER A 10 -1.33 12.19 0.93
CA SER A 10 -2.59 12.60 1.58
C SER A 10 -3.75 12.87 0.61
N LYS A 11 -3.49 13.05 -0.69
CA LYS A 11 -4.49 13.22 -1.74
C LYS A 11 -4.73 11.96 -2.58
N SER A 12 -4.08 10.85 -2.27
CA SER A 12 -4.22 9.59 -2.99
C SER A 12 -5.35 8.74 -2.39
N LEU A 13 -6.00 7.89 -3.19
CA LEU A 13 -6.98 6.92 -2.68
C LEU A 13 -6.30 5.76 -1.95
N PHE A 14 -5.19 5.27 -2.49
CA PHE A 14 -4.36 4.21 -1.92
C PHE A 14 -2.96 4.26 -2.53
N LEU A 15 -2.00 3.63 -1.85
CA LEU A 15 -0.65 3.38 -2.36
C LEU A 15 -0.53 1.93 -2.83
N ILE A 16 0.18 1.70 -3.93
CA ILE A 16 0.55 0.36 -4.39
C ILE A 16 2.08 0.22 -4.35
N THR A 17 2.58 -0.84 -3.72
CA THR A 17 4.01 -1.18 -3.68
C THR A 17 4.25 -2.67 -3.97
N PRO A 18 4.26 -3.08 -5.26
CA PRO A 18 4.42 -4.47 -5.67
C PRO A 18 5.90 -4.88 -5.69
N SER A 19 6.70 -4.40 -4.73
CA SER A 19 8.13 -4.66 -4.66
C SER A 19 8.43 -6.13 -4.43
N ARG A 20 9.54 -6.63 -5.01
CA ARG A 20 10.05 -7.99 -4.78
C ARG A 20 11.03 -8.06 -3.62
N PHE A 21 11.63 -6.92 -3.29
CA PHE A 21 12.57 -6.74 -2.18
C PHE A 21 12.48 -5.27 -1.74
N GLU A 22 12.56 -5.04 -0.44
CA GLU A 22 12.62 -3.70 0.14
C GLU A 22 13.46 -3.76 1.41
N ALA A 23 14.48 -2.91 1.48
CA ALA A 23 15.41 -2.88 2.62
C ALA A 23 14.85 -2.04 3.78
N MET A 24 14.16 -0.94 3.45
CA MET A 24 13.55 -0.06 4.44
C MET A 24 12.18 0.41 3.93
N PRO A 25 11.07 -0.14 4.43
CA PRO A 25 9.73 0.11 3.89
C PRO A 25 9.17 1.47 4.34
N ARG A 26 9.88 2.57 4.01
CA ARG A 26 9.52 3.94 4.43
C ARG A 26 8.26 4.45 3.74
N VAL A 27 8.16 4.26 2.43
CA VAL A 27 7.02 4.75 1.63
C VAL A 27 5.68 4.19 2.12
N PRO A 28 5.52 2.87 2.37
CA PRO A 28 4.26 2.37 2.95
C PRO A 28 4.02 2.81 4.39
N LEU A 29 5.06 3.07 5.21
CA LEU A 29 4.89 3.68 6.53
C LEU A 29 4.40 5.14 6.43
N GLU A 30 4.93 5.90 5.49
CA GLU A 30 4.51 7.28 5.24
C GLU A 30 3.06 7.35 4.72
N ALA A 31 2.66 6.41 3.84
CA ALA A 31 1.27 6.29 3.41
C ALA A 31 0.33 5.96 4.58
N GLN A 32 0.68 4.97 5.42
CA GLN A 32 -0.07 4.65 6.63
C GLN A 32 -0.18 5.87 7.58
N ALA A 33 0.89 6.65 7.74
CA ALA A 33 0.88 7.87 8.55
C ALA A 33 -0.05 8.96 7.98
N CYS A 34 -0.29 8.97 6.67
CA CYS A 34 -1.29 9.82 6.01
C CYS A 34 -2.72 9.24 6.05
N GLY A 35 -2.94 8.08 6.67
CA GLY A 35 -4.23 7.39 6.66
C GLY A 35 -4.58 6.75 5.31
N ILE A 36 -3.57 6.55 4.44
CA ILE A 36 -3.76 6.03 3.09
C ILE A 36 -3.58 4.52 3.11
N PRO A 37 -4.58 3.73 2.65
CA PRO A 37 -4.45 2.29 2.57
C PRO A 37 -3.34 1.88 1.59
N VAL A 38 -2.66 0.78 1.92
CA VAL A 38 -1.52 0.27 1.14
C VAL A 38 -1.83 -1.12 0.61
N ILE A 39 -1.67 -1.34 -0.70
CA ILE A 39 -1.55 -2.67 -1.30
C ILE A 39 -0.07 -2.96 -1.51
N ALA A 40 0.45 -4.02 -0.89
CA ALA A 40 1.87 -4.37 -0.95
C ALA A 40 2.08 -5.86 -1.23
N THR A 41 3.22 -6.22 -1.83
CA THR A 41 3.58 -7.62 -1.94
C THR A 41 3.82 -8.23 -0.55
N LYS A 42 3.43 -9.48 -0.35
CA LYS A 42 3.76 -10.26 0.84
C LYS A 42 5.23 -10.66 0.80
N ILE A 43 6.07 -9.78 1.35
CA ILE A 43 7.51 -10.00 1.57
C ILE A 43 7.84 -9.71 3.04
N PRO A 44 8.91 -10.29 3.60
CA PRO A 44 9.20 -10.18 5.03
C PRO A 44 9.23 -8.74 5.54
N SER A 45 9.88 -7.83 4.81
CA SER A 45 9.98 -6.42 5.22
C SER A 45 8.64 -5.69 5.28
N PHE A 46 7.68 -6.02 4.41
CA PHE A 46 6.34 -5.45 4.46
C PHE A 46 5.46 -6.11 5.52
N GLU A 47 5.61 -7.41 5.77
CA GLU A 47 4.90 -8.11 6.86
C GLU A 47 5.26 -7.56 8.25
N PHE A 48 6.44 -6.95 8.42
CA PHE A 48 6.82 -6.28 9.66
C PHE A 48 6.10 -4.94 9.90
N VAL A 49 5.61 -4.27 8.85
CA VAL A 49 5.10 -2.89 8.95
C VAL A 49 3.67 -2.71 8.46
N ILE A 50 3.09 -3.72 7.80
CA ILE A 50 1.71 -3.74 7.33
C ILE A 50 1.01 -4.91 8.01
N LYS A 51 -0.06 -4.62 8.76
CA LYS A 51 -0.95 -5.64 9.28
C LYS A 51 -2.04 -5.90 8.25
N ASP A 52 -1.97 -7.07 7.64
CA ASP A 52 -2.89 -7.48 6.58
C ASP A 52 -4.36 -7.33 7.00
N SER A 53 -5.17 -6.80 6.09
CA SER A 53 -6.58 -6.42 6.27
C SER A 53 -6.87 -5.42 7.39
N PHE A 54 -5.86 -4.79 8.00
CA PHE A 54 -6.05 -3.80 9.06
C PHE A 54 -5.40 -2.45 8.73
N THR A 55 -4.10 -2.43 8.39
CA THR A 55 -3.42 -1.20 7.95
C THR A 55 -3.06 -1.22 6.46
N GLY A 56 -3.35 -2.31 5.78
CA GLY A 56 -3.14 -2.50 4.34
C GLY A 56 -3.47 -3.92 3.92
N ILE A 57 -3.16 -4.25 2.67
CA ILE A 57 -3.44 -5.52 2.02
C ILE A 57 -2.11 -6.12 1.54
N LEU A 58 -1.86 -7.39 1.90
CA LEU A 58 -0.68 -8.13 1.43
C LEU A 58 -1.05 -9.13 0.34
N ILE A 59 -0.55 -8.92 -0.87
CA ILE A 59 -0.80 -9.78 -2.03
C ILE A 59 0.40 -10.71 -2.33
N PRO A 60 0.20 -11.92 -2.89
CA PRO A 60 1.30 -12.77 -3.31
C PRO A 60 2.24 -12.09 -4.33
N LYS A 61 3.53 -12.43 -4.28
CA LYS A 61 4.51 -11.99 -5.28
C LYS A 61 4.15 -12.49 -6.67
N ASP A 62 4.40 -11.66 -7.69
CA ASP A 62 4.17 -11.97 -9.10
C ASP A 62 2.73 -12.41 -9.42
N SER A 63 1.74 -11.90 -8.69
CA SER A 63 0.31 -12.11 -9.00
C SER A 63 -0.37 -10.79 -9.40
N PRO A 64 -0.28 -10.39 -10.68
CA PRO A 64 -0.98 -9.20 -11.17
C PRO A 64 -2.51 -9.34 -11.04
N GLU A 65 -3.04 -10.57 -11.04
CA GLU A 65 -4.48 -10.83 -10.88
C GLU A 65 -4.96 -10.37 -9.50
N ARG A 66 -4.21 -10.74 -8.44
CA ARG A 66 -4.51 -10.31 -7.07
C ARG A 66 -4.33 -8.81 -6.89
N LEU A 67 -3.35 -8.22 -7.56
CA LEU A 67 -3.19 -6.77 -7.55
C LEU A 67 -4.43 -6.07 -8.15
N VAL A 68 -4.88 -6.53 -9.32
CA VAL A 68 -6.05 -5.95 -10.01
C VAL A 68 -7.34 -6.14 -9.20
N GLU A 69 -7.56 -7.31 -8.60
CA GLU A 69 -8.70 -7.58 -7.72
C GLU A 69 -8.78 -6.56 -6.58
N ASN A 70 -7.69 -6.39 -5.82
CA ASN A 70 -7.67 -5.48 -4.68
C ASN A 70 -7.75 -3.99 -5.09
N ILE A 71 -7.19 -3.61 -6.24
CA ILE A 71 -7.37 -2.26 -6.79
C ILE A 71 -8.85 -1.99 -7.06
N ARG A 72 -9.56 -2.92 -7.71
CA ARG A 72 -10.99 -2.77 -8.02
C ARG A 72 -11.80 -2.67 -6.73
N ASP A 73 -11.57 -3.57 -5.78
CA ASP A 73 -12.27 -3.58 -4.51
C ASP A 73 -12.11 -2.25 -3.76
N LEU A 74 -10.89 -1.68 -3.72
CA LEU A 74 -10.67 -0.39 -3.08
C LEU A 74 -11.33 0.77 -3.83
N ILE A 75 -11.30 0.78 -5.16
CA ILE A 75 -11.96 1.84 -5.96
C ILE A 75 -13.48 1.79 -5.76
N GLU A 76 -14.07 0.60 -5.77
CA GLU A 76 -15.53 0.43 -5.62
C GLU A 76 -16.04 0.76 -4.22
N ASN A 77 -15.18 0.68 -3.20
CA ASN A 77 -15.52 0.99 -1.81
C ASN A 77 -14.95 2.33 -1.30
N ALA A 78 -14.32 3.14 -2.16
CA ALA A 78 -13.68 4.39 -1.79
C ALA A 78 -14.64 5.51 -1.32
N GLU A 79 -15.97 5.31 -1.42
CA GLU A 79 -17.00 6.31 -1.11
C GLU A 79 -18.14 5.83 -0.18
N LYS A 80 -17.91 4.80 0.64
CA LYS A 80 -18.82 4.47 1.76
C LYS A 80 -18.25 4.96 3.09
#